data_AF-A0A815UHK4-F1
#
_entry.id   AF-A0A815UHK4-F1
#
_cell.length_a   1.000
_cell.length_b   1.000
_cell.length_c   1.000
_cell.angle_alpha   90.00
_cell.angle_beta   90.00
_cell.angle_gamma   90.00
#
_symmetry.space_group_name_H-M   'P 1'
#
loop_
_entity.id
_entity.type
_entity.pdbx_description
1 polymer ?
#
loop_
_entity_poly.entity_id
_entity_poly.type
_entity_poly.pdbx_seq_one_letter_code
_entity_poly.pdbx_strand_id
1 'polypeptide(L)'
;MMAFNILKQLDKPEATSLNACLTDYIRRSANQALKSNKNKKVINVNKTELTALKGLLKDKSIVIMKADKGSSCVVMDKEQYKQKVLELLSSGNSFRKMNDKDEKDKINAIENVPKRQKKI
;
A
#
# COMPACT_ATOMS: atom_id res chain seq x y z
N MET A 1 29.92 -38.22 -6.52
CA MET A 1 28.53 -38.07 -7.02
C MET A 1 27.46 -38.13 -5.92
N MET A 2 27.74 -37.79 -4.65
CA MET A 2 26.70 -37.78 -3.58
C MET A 2 26.23 -36.37 -3.15
N ALA A 3 27.09 -35.34 -3.25
CA ALA A 3 26.75 -33.98 -2.78
C ALA A 3 25.62 -33.31 -3.60
N PHE A 4 25.55 -33.58 -4.91
CA PHE A 4 24.54 -33.01 -5.81
C PHE A 4 23.12 -33.52 -5.51
N ASN A 5 23.01 -34.72 -4.92
CA ASN A 5 21.73 -35.33 -4.57
C ASN A 5 21.13 -34.75 -3.28
N ILE A 6 21.96 -34.19 -2.39
CA ILE A 6 21.51 -33.53 -1.16
C ILE A 6 20.91 -32.15 -1.48
N LEU A 7 21.55 -31.39 -2.37
CA LEU A 7 21.05 -30.07 -2.80
C LEU A 7 19.69 -30.17 -3.53
N LYS A 8 19.49 -31.20 -4.36
CA LYS A 8 18.17 -31.48 -4.97
C LYS A 8 17.09 -31.90 -3.96
N GLN A 9 17.47 -32.39 -2.78
CA GLN A 9 16.50 -32.76 -1.73
C GLN A 9 16.02 -31.55 -0.91
N LEU A 10 16.78 -30.44 -0.90
CA LEU A 10 16.38 -29.17 -0.29
C LEU A 10 15.46 -28.33 -1.18
N ASP A 11 15.43 -28.62 -2.48
CA ASP A 11 14.61 -27.96 -3.50
C ASP A 11 13.31 -28.74 -3.80
N LYS A 12 12.77 -29.44 -2.77
CA LYS A 12 11.48 -30.13 -2.86
C LYS A 12 10.34 -29.11 -2.66
N PRO A 13 9.31 -29.08 -3.52
CA PRO A 13 8.21 -28.10 -3.44
C PRO A 13 7.43 -28.16 -2.11
N GLU A 14 7.46 -29.31 -1.46
CA GLU A 14 6.88 -29.55 -0.14
C GLU A 14 7.62 -28.77 0.97
N ALA A 15 8.95 -28.69 0.90
CA ALA A 15 9.77 -27.90 1.82
C ALA A 15 9.56 -26.40 1.58
N THR A 16 9.37 -25.98 0.34
CA THR A 16 9.06 -24.58 -0.02
C THR A 16 7.70 -24.15 0.53
N SER A 17 6.68 -25.02 0.47
CA SER A 17 5.35 -24.79 1.05
C SER A 17 5.39 -24.71 2.58
N LEU A 18 6.17 -25.59 3.22
CA LEU A 18 6.32 -25.63 4.68
C LEU A 18 7.10 -24.40 5.18
N ASN A 19 8.17 -23.99 4.48
CA ASN A 19 8.90 -22.76 4.75
C ASN A 19 8.03 -21.52 4.53
N ALA A 20 7.15 -21.51 3.52
CA ALA A 20 6.18 -20.44 3.31
C ALA A 20 5.18 -20.38 4.47
N CYS A 21 4.64 -21.52 4.90
CA CYS A 21 3.73 -21.63 6.04
C CYS A 21 4.39 -21.17 7.36
N LEU A 22 5.63 -21.59 7.61
CA LEU A 22 6.41 -21.21 8.79
C LEU A 22 6.72 -19.70 8.79
N THR A 23 7.12 -19.16 7.63
CA THR A 23 7.35 -17.72 7.45
C THR A 23 6.07 -16.93 7.72
N ASP A 24 4.93 -17.41 7.23
CA ASP A 24 3.63 -16.80 7.48
C ASP A 24 3.21 -16.91 8.95
N TYR A 25 3.52 -18.03 9.62
CA TYR A 25 3.28 -18.20 11.05
C TYR A 25 4.12 -17.23 11.89
N ILE A 26 5.42 -17.13 11.62
CA ILE A 26 6.33 -16.19 12.28
C ILE A 26 5.84 -14.76 12.06
N ARG A 27 5.48 -14.41 10.83
CA ARG A 27 4.91 -13.09 10.49
C ARG A 27 3.62 -12.82 11.27
N ARG A 28 2.71 -13.79 11.38
CA ARG A 28 1.44 -13.65 12.13
C ARG A 28 1.70 -13.51 13.62
N SER A 29 2.56 -14.35 14.20
CA SER A 29 2.94 -14.33 15.61
C SER A 29 3.61 -13.01 15.99
N ALA A 30 4.57 -12.53 15.19
CA ALA A 30 5.21 -11.24 15.39
C ALA A 30 4.19 -10.07 15.31
N ASN A 31 3.31 -10.08 14.30
CA ASN A 31 2.24 -9.07 14.21
C ASN A 31 1.26 -9.13 15.38
N GLN A 32 0.93 -10.33 15.89
CA GLN A 32 0.07 -10.51 17.05
C GLN A 32 0.75 -9.98 18.31
N ALA A 33 2.04 -10.26 18.52
CA ALA A 33 2.83 -9.71 19.61
C ALA A 33 2.88 -8.17 19.55
N LEU A 34 3.16 -7.60 18.37
CA LEU A 34 3.18 -6.15 18.14
C LEU A 34 1.80 -5.50 18.38
N LYS A 35 0.70 -6.15 17.99
CA LYS A 35 -0.67 -5.68 18.25
C LYS A 35 -1.07 -5.80 19.72
N SER A 36 -0.66 -6.88 20.38
CA SER A 36 -0.94 -7.12 21.80
C SER A 36 -0.18 -6.16 22.71
N ASN A 37 0.94 -5.63 22.21
CA ASN A 37 1.69 -4.61 22.90
C ASN A 37 0.91 -3.29 22.91
N LYS A 38 0.19 -3.06 24.02
CA LYS A 38 -0.59 -1.85 24.30
C LYS A 38 0.28 -0.62 24.58
N ASN A 39 1.61 -0.70 24.40
CA ASN A 39 2.46 0.48 24.41
C ASN A 39 1.82 1.52 23.50
N LYS A 40 1.25 2.56 24.13
CA LYS A 40 0.52 3.62 23.44
C LYS A 40 1.42 4.07 22.30
N LYS A 41 0.88 4.19 21.08
CA LYS A 41 1.58 4.87 19.99
C LYS A 41 2.15 6.15 20.59
N VAL A 42 3.47 6.20 20.75
CA VAL A 42 4.12 7.39 21.27
C VAL A 42 3.94 8.41 20.17
N ILE A 43 3.01 9.32 20.38
CA ILE A 43 2.77 10.42 19.45
C ILE A 43 3.98 11.32 19.65
N ASN A 44 4.94 11.24 18.73
CA ASN A 44 6.14 12.07 18.73
C ASN A 44 5.84 13.51 18.26
N VAL A 45 4.65 14.01 18.56
CA VAL A 45 4.09 15.24 18.01
C VAL A 45 3.32 15.92 19.14
N ASN A 46 3.62 17.18 19.41
CA ASN A 46 2.95 17.94 20.45
C ASN A 46 1.50 18.27 20.07
N LYS A 47 0.66 18.65 21.03
CA LYS A 47 -0.75 19.01 20.81
C LYS A 47 -0.92 20.19 19.85
N THR A 48 -0.01 21.16 19.89
CA THR A 48 0.00 22.34 19.02
C THR A 48 0.26 21.93 17.57
N GLU A 49 1.30 21.14 17.34
CA GLU A 49 1.64 20.57 16.03
C GLU A 49 0.50 19.70 15.49
N LEU A 50 -0.11 18.87 16.33
CA LEU A 50 -1.25 18.04 15.94
C LEU A 50 -2.46 18.88 15.54
N THR A 51 -2.70 20.01 16.23
CA THR A 51 -3.74 20.97 15.86
C THR A 51 -3.42 21.66 14.53
N ALA A 52 -2.16 22.06 14.31
CA ALA A 52 -1.71 22.64 13.05
C ALA A 52 -1.86 21.64 11.89
N LEU A 53 -1.49 20.37 12.07
CA LEU A 53 -1.69 19.30 11.08
C LEU A 53 -3.17 19.08 10.76
N LYS A 54 -4.04 19.13 11.76
CA LYS A 54 -5.50 19.08 11.55
C LYS A 54 -6.01 20.30 10.79
N GLY A 55 -5.43 21.48 11.01
CA GLY A 55 -5.72 22.68 10.24
C GLY A 55 -5.33 22.51 8.78
N LEU A 56 -4.12 22.02 8.54
CA LEU A 56 -3.59 21.74 7.20
C LEU A 56 -4.46 20.74 6.43
N LEU A 57 -4.96 19.70 7.09
CA LEU A 57 -5.89 18.73 6.49
C LEU A 57 -7.26 19.31 6.12
N LYS A 58 -7.67 20.42 6.74
CA LYS A 58 -8.94 21.10 6.43
C LYS A 58 -8.80 22.08 5.27
N ASP A 59 -7.58 22.51 4.96
CA ASP A 59 -7.33 23.43 3.86
C ASP A 59 -7.59 22.73 2.51
N LYS A 60 -8.55 23.25 1.75
CA LYS A 60 -8.96 22.71 0.45
C LYS A 60 -8.15 23.27 -0.72
N SER A 61 -7.27 24.25 -0.47
CA SER A 61 -6.38 24.85 -1.48
C SER A 61 -5.14 23.98 -1.75
N ILE A 62 -4.82 23.06 -0.85
CA ILE A 62 -3.66 22.16 -0.97
C ILE A 62 -4.09 20.70 -1.12
N VAL A 63 -3.22 19.92 -1.74
CA VAL A 63 -3.34 18.47 -1.87
C VAL A 63 -2.17 17.82 -1.14
N ILE A 64 -2.48 16.92 -0.21
CA ILE A 64 -1.49 16.16 0.56
C ILE A 64 -1.64 14.69 0.18
N MET A 65 -0.56 14.08 -0.31
CA MET A 65 -0.56 12.68 -0.70
C MET A 65 0.72 11.97 -0.29
N LYS A 66 0.65 10.64 -0.19
CA LYS A 66 1.83 9.83 0.06
C LYS A 66 2.76 9.90 -1.16
N ALA A 67 4.05 10.11 -0.91
CA ALA A 67 5.04 10.04 -1.99
C ALA A 67 5.21 8.59 -2.44
N ASP A 68 5.53 8.41 -3.73
CA ASP A 68 5.83 7.09 -4.30
C ASP A 68 7.09 6.47 -3.67
N LYS A 69 8.06 7.31 -3.33
CA LYS A 69 9.35 6.91 -2.75
C LYS A 69 9.55 7.48 -1.35
N GLY A 70 10.13 6.65 -0.48
CA GLY A 70 10.43 7.00 0.91
C GLY A 70 9.16 7.14 1.75
N SER A 71 9.30 7.12 3.07
CA SER A 71 8.20 7.37 4.01
C SER A 71 7.85 8.87 4.07
N SER A 72 7.72 9.52 2.91
CA SER A 72 7.50 10.96 2.76
C SER A 72 6.08 11.27 2.23
N CYS A 73 5.71 12.54 2.25
CA CYS A 73 4.48 13.06 1.65
C CYS A 73 4.78 14.22 0.69
N VAL A 74 3.93 14.36 -0.32
CA VAL A 74 3.92 15.50 -1.25
C VAL A 74 2.81 16.45 -0.81
N VAL A 75 3.15 17.74 -0.74
CA VAL A 75 2.20 18.84 -0.55
C VAL A 75 2.28 19.74 -1.77
N MET A 76 1.14 20.02 -2.40
CA MET A 76 1.06 20.82 -3.62
C MET A 76 -0.17 21.71 -3.60
N ASP A 77 -0.09 22.87 -4.25
CA ASP A 77 -1.28 23.66 -4.57
C ASP A 77 -2.25 22.86 -5.45
N LYS A 78 -3.55 23.00 -5.19
CA LYS A 78 -4.57 22.20 -5.84
C LYS A 78 -4.74 22.52 -7.32
N GLU A 79 -4.63 23.78 -7.72
CA GLU A 79 -4.78 24.15 -9.13
C GLU A 79 -3.55 23.71 -9.92
N GLN A 80 -2.35 23.86 -9.37
CA GLN A 80 -1.13 23.29 -9.95
C GLN A 80 -1.19 21.77 -10.08
N TYR A 81 -1.71 21.09 -9.05
CA TYR A 81 -1.89 19.64 -9.07
C TYR A 81 -2.84 19.21 -10.20
N LYS A 82 -4.00 19.87 -10.33
CA LYS A 82 -4.96 19.60 -11.41
C LYS A 82 -4.33 19.81 -12.79
N GLN A 83 -3.58 20.90 -12.98
CA GLN A 83 -2.93 21.19 -14.25
C GLN A 83 -1.95 20.07 -14.64
N LYS A 84 -1.12 19.60 -13.70
CA LYS A 84 -0.21 18.47 -13.94
C LYS A 84 -0.95 17.18 -14.26
N VAL A 85 -2.06 16.90 -13.57
CA VAL A 85 -2.86 15.71 -13.87
C VAL A 85 -3.45 15.79 -15.27
N LEU A 86 -3.99 16.94 -15.67
CA LEU A 86 -4.52 17.14 -17.02
C LEU A 86 -3.44 17.00 -18.09
N GLU A 87 -2.26 17.59 -17.86
CA GLU A 87 -1.10 17.44 -18.75
C GLU A 87 -0.70 15.97 -18.92
N LEU A 88 -0.61 15.22 -17.81
CA LEU A 88 -0.31 13.78 -17.83
C LEU A 88 -1.37 12.98 -18.58
N LEU A 89 -2.65 13.27 -18.36
CA LEU A 89 -3.75 12.58 -19.05
C LEU A 89 -3.80 12.91 -20.55
N SER A 90 -3.43 14.14 -20.93
CA SER A 90 -3.36 14.56 -22.34
C SER A 90 -2.12 14.03 -23.06
N SER A 91 -1.06 13.67 -22.34
CA SER A 91 0.10 12.98 -22.90
C SER A 91 -0.31 11.56 -23.29
N GLY A 92 -0.71 11.37 -24.55
CA GLY A 92 -1.30 10.13 -25.10
C GLY A 92 -0.43 8.86 -25.04
N ASN A 93 0.67 8.87 -24.30
CA ASN A 93 1.59 7.75 -24.14
C ASN A 93 1.28 6.84 -22.95
N SER A 94 0.47 7.28 -21.97
CA SER A 94 0.24 6.49 -20.74
C SER A 94 -1.23 6.27 -20.39
N PHE A 95 -2.14 7.12 -20.90
CA PHE A 95 -3.56 7.05 -20.56
C PHE A 95 -4.43 7.04 -21.81
N ARG A 96 -5.50 6.25 -21.80
CA ARG A 96 -6.51 6.18 -22.88
C ARG A 96 -7.89 6.45 -22.30
N LYS A 97 -8.73 7.21 -23.01
CA LYS A 97 -10.15 7.35 -22.67
C LYS A 97 -10.82 5.97 -22.70
N MET A 98 -11.62 5.69 -21.69
CA MET A 98 -12.36 4.44 -21.56
C MET A 98 -13.69 4.53 -22.31
N ASN A 99 -14.14 3.43 -22.91
CA ASN A 99 -15.46 3.33 -23.53
C ASN A 99 -16.48 2.78 -22.52
N ASP A 100 -17.76 3.11 -22.68
CA ASP A 100 -18.83 2.76 -21.72
C ASP A 100 -18.96 1.24 -21.45
N LYS A 101 -18.61 0.39 -22.43
CA LYS A 101 -18.55 -1.07 -22.25
C LYS A 101 -17.39 -1.49 -21.36
N ASP A 102 -16.20 -0.97 -21.62
CA ASP A 102 -14.99 -1.26 -20.86
C ASP A 102 -15.13 -0.81 -19.40
N GLU A 103 -15.85 0.29 -19.16
CA GLU A 103 -16.09 0.85 -17.82
C GLU A 103 -16.84 -0.13 -16.91
N LYS A 104 -17.97 -0.68 -17.38
CA LYS A 104 -18.79 -1.63 -16.59
C LYS A 104 -18.00 -2.90 -16.25
N ASP A 105 -17.27 -3.43 -17.22
CA ASP A 105 -16.50 -4.66 -17.04
C ASP A 105 -15.37 -4.49 -16.00
N LYS A 106 -14.69 -3.34 -15.99
CA LYS A 106 -13.65 -3.07 -14.99
C LYS A 106 -14.20 -2.66 -13.62
N ILE A 107 -15.31 -1.93 -13.55
CA ILE A 107 -15.97 -1.64 -12.27
C ILE A 107 -16.38 -2.94 -11.59
N ASN A 108 -17.02 -3.85 -12.32
CA ASN A 108 -17.37 -5.18 -11.83
C ASN A 108 -16.11 -5.96 -11.39
N ALA A 109 -15.02 -5.88 -12.15
CA ALA A 109 -13.77 -6.53 -11.76
C ALA A 109 -13.21 -5.97 -10.43
N ILE A 110 -13.27 -4.65 -10.21
CA ILE A 110 -12.80 -3.98 -8.98
C ILE A 110 -13.70 -4.29 -7.79
N GLU A 111 -15.02 -4.28 -7.97
CA GLU A 111 -15.98 -4.62 -6.90
C GLU A 111 -15.85 -6.07 -6.44
N ASN A 112 -15.53 -6.96 -7.38
CA ASN A 112 -15.30 -8.38 -7.11
C ASN A 112 -13.88 -8.66 -6.57
N VAL A 113 -12.98 -7.67 -6.51
CA VAL A 113 -11.70 -7.85 -5.81
C VAL A 113 -12.00 -8.06 -4.32
N PRO A 114 -11.61 -9.20 -3.73
CA PRO A 114 -11.86 -9.46 -2.32
C PRO A 114 -11.22 -8.36 -1.47
N LYS A 115 -12.06 -7.51 -0.87
CA LYS A 115 -11.63 -6.46 0.04
C LYS A 115 -10.85 -7.12 1.16
N ARG A 116 -9.59 -6.72 1.34
CA ARG A 116 -8.70 -7.21 2.39
C ARG A 116 -9.41 -7.01 3.73
N GLN A 117 -9.99 -8.08 4.28
CA GLN A 117 -10.73 -8.00 5.53
C GLN A 117 -9.77 -7.47 6.60
N LYS A 118 -10.11 -6.32 7.19
CA LYS A 118 -9.45 -5.86 8.42
C LYS A 118 -9.84 -6.87 9.49
N LYS A 119 -9.00 -7.90 9.68
CA LYS A 119 -9.12 -8.85 10.78
C LYS A 119 -9.07 -8.05 12.09
N ILE A 120 -10.24 -7.91 12.70
CA ILE A 120 -10.46 -7.37 14.05
C ILE A 120 -9.55 -8.14 15.01
#